data_AF-A0A2V6FA67-F1
#
_entry.id   AF-A0A2V6FA67-F1
#
_cell.length_a   1.000
_cell.length_b   1.000
_cell.length_c   1.000
_cell.angle_alpha   90.00
_cell.angle_beta   90.00
_cell.angle_gamma   90.00
#
_symmetry.space_group_name_H-M   'P 1'
#
loop_
_entity.id
_entity.type
_entity.pdbx_description
1 polymer ?
#
loop_
_entity_poly.entity_id
_entity_poly.type
_entity_poly.pdbx_seq_one_letter_code
_entity_poly.pdbx_strand_id
1 'polypeptide(L)'
;VVLIDEVNRATAKTQSALLEAMEEHHVSADGVTYELPEPFFVVATQNPQHQVGTFPLPESQLDRFLMRIELGVPDRASERAMLLGVDRREMLKELKPVFKRETLLEIQTAVRKVYTSAALLDYLQDLLDASRQRHSTGISPRGGLALRHAAQAWALMNGREMVLPEDIQAVGVPVMGHRLGHDIENPGQSGRTLAEALVRTVPVP
;
A
#
# COMPACT_ATOMS: atom_id res chain seq x y z
N VAL A 1 1.56 14.71 -5.22
CA VAL A 1 0.78 13.46 -5.43
C VAL A 1 0.62 13.24 -6.91
N VAL A 2 0.89 12.04 -7.40
CA VAL A 2 0.67 11.63 -8.79
C VAL A 2 -0.42 10.55 -8.78
N LEU A 3 -1.50 10.78 -9.52
CA LEU A 3 -2.52 9.76 -9.77
C LEU A 3 -2.30 9.20 -11.17
N ILE A 4 -2.18 7.88 -11.26
CA ILE A 4 -1.96 7.16 -12.51
C ILE A 4 -3.14 6.25 -12.72
N ASP A 5 -3.98 6.66 -13.64
CA ASP A 5 -5.15 5.87 -13.99
C ASP A 5 -4.74 4.74 -14.93
N GLU A 6 -5.19 3.53 -14.64
CA GLU A 6 -5.03 2.33 -15.46
C GLU A 6 -3.56 2.04 -15.80
N VAL A 7 -2.69 2.00 -14.79
CA VAL A 7 -1.24 1.80 -14.98
C VAL A 7 -0.91 0.52 -15.78
N ASN A 8 -1.80 -0.46 -15.73
CA ASN A 8 -1.70 -1.70 -16.50
C ASN A 8 -2.04 -1.56 -17.99
N ARG A 9 -2.45 -0.39 -18.50
CA ARG A 9 -2.55 -0.14 -19.95
C ARG A 9 -1.28 0.45 -20.55
N ALA A 10 -0.40 0.99 -19.70
CA ALA A 10 0.88 1.50 -20.15
C ALA A 10 1.82 0.36 -20.58
N THR A 11 2.74 0.65 -21.50
CA THR A 11 3.76 -0.34 -21.90
C THR A 11 4.64 -0.74 -20.72
N ALA A 12 5.22 -1.94 -20.74
CA ALA A 12 6.14 -2.39 -19.69
C ALA A 12 7.31 -1.42 -19.46
N LYS A 13 7.81 -0.76 -20.52
CA LYS A 13 8.87 0.27 -20.40
C LYS A 13 8.39 1.50 -19.61
N THR A 14 7.17 1.96 -19.88
CA THR A 14 6.56 3.08 -19.16
C THR A 14 6.29 2.73 -17.69
N GLN A 15 5.81 1.52 -17.43
CA GLN A 15 5.62 1.02 -16.05
C GLN A 15 6.95 0.97 -15.29
N SER A 16 8.01 0.45 -15.90
CA SER A 16 9.34 0.39 -15.28
C SER A 16 9.88 1.79 -14.97
N ALA A 17 9.77 2.75 -15.89
CA ALA A 17 10.24 4.12 -15.68
C ALA A 17 9.52 4.82 -14.51
N LEU A 18 8.21 4.59 -14.38
CA LEU A 18 7.45 5.08 -13.24
C LEU A 18 7.97 4.50 -11.91
N LEU A 19 8.21 3.19 -11.89
CA LEU A 19 8.56 2.48 -10.67
C LEU A 19 10.01 2.73 -10.26
N GLU A 20 10.87 3.00 -11.22
CA GLU A 20 12.22 3.54 -11.01
C GLU A 20 12.14 4.92 -10.35
N ALA A 21 11.31 5.83 -10.88
CA ALA A 21 11.10 7.15 -10.28
C ALA A 21 10.56 7.06 -8.83
N MET A 22 9.73 6.06 -8.53
CA MET A 22 9.22 5.81 -7.18
C MET A 22 10.29 5.32 -6.20
N GLU A 23 11.26 4.53 -6.68
CA GLU A 23 12.30 3.94 -5.83
C GLU A 23 13.49 4.89 -5.64
N GLU A 24 13.92 5.53 -6.73
CA GLU A 24 15.13 6.37 -6.75
C GLU A 24 14.87 7.83 -6.36
N HIS A 25 13.60 8.25 -6.30
CA HIS A 25 13.20 9.64 -6.00
C HIS A 25 13.75 10.72 -6.95
N HIS A 26 14.31 10.33 -8.08
CA HIS A 26 14.76 11.23 -9.15
C HIS A 26 14.43 10.64 -10.53
N VAL A 27 14.50 11.45 -11.58
CA VAL A 27 14.36 11.00 -12.98
C VAL A 27 15.47 11.57 -13.85
N SER A 28 16.01 10.77 -14.76
CA SER A 28 17.06 11.19 -15.69
C SER A 28 16.51 11.29 -17.12
N ALA A 29 16.64 12.47 -17.74
CA ALA A 29 16.25 12.72 -19.13
C ALA A 29 17.33 13.54 -19.84
N ASP A 30 17.73 13.09 -21.04
CA ASP A 30 18.75 13.75 -21.88
C ASP A 30 20.07 14.07 -21.15
N GLY A 31 20.50 13.15 -20.26
CA GLY A 31 21.73 13.30 -19.47
C GLY A 31 21.62 14.25 -18.27
N VAL A 32 20.42 14.77 -17.98
CA VAL A 32 20.14 15.62 -16.82
C VAL A 32 19.27 14.87 -15.83
N THR A 33 19.69 14.86 -14.56
CA THR A 33 18.92 14.28 -13.45
C THR A 33 18.06 15.36 -12.78
N TYR A 34 16.80 15.04 -12.53
CA TYR A 34 15.81 15.90 -11.88
C TYR A 34 15.30 15.22 -10.61
N GLU A 35 15.47 15.89 -9.47
CA GLU A 35 14.93 15.43 -8.19
C GLU A 35 13.41 15.54 -8.14
N LEU A 36 12.74 14.54 -7.56
CA LEU A 36 11.30 14.59 -7.35
C LEU A 36 10.94 15.39 -6.10
N PRO A 37 9.74 16.01 -6.06
CA PRO A 37 9.32 16.79 -4.90
C PRO A 37 9.06 15.90 -3.68
N GLU A 38 9.52 16.31 -2.50
CA GLU A 38 9.25 15.60 -1.24
C GLU A 38 8.09 16.23 -0.43
N PRO A 39 6.99 15.53 -0.11
CA PRO A 39 6.80 14.10 -0.31
C PRO A 39 6.34 13.77 -1.73
N PHE A 40 6.91 12.69 -2.28
CA PHE A 40 6.47 12.09 -3.52
C PHE A 40 5.54 10.91 -3.20
N PHE A 41 4.30 10.97 -3.67
CA PHE A 41 3.28 9.96 -3.38
C PHE A 41 2.53 9.60 -4.65
N VAL A 42 2.50 8.30 -4.97
CA VAL A 42 1.86 7.76 -6.16
C VAL A 42 0.63 6.94 -5.76
N VAL A 43 -0.47 7.22 -6.44
CA VAL A 43 -1.68 6.38 -6.43
C VAL A 43 -1.83 5.83 -7.85
N ALA A 44 -1.89 4.51 -7.99
CA ALA A 44 -2.09 3.86 -9.27
C ALA A 44 -3.35 2.98 -9.23
N THR A 45 -4.18 3.07 -10.25
CA THR A 45 -5.34 2.19 -10.44
C THR A 45 -5.00 1.11 -11.46
N GLN A 46 -5.65 -0.05 -11.36
CA GLN A 46 -5.53 -1.12 -12.34
C GLN A 46 -6.93 -1.54 -12.80
N ASN A 47 -7.09 -1.73 -14.11
CA ASN A 47 -8.26 -2.41 -14.64
C ASN A 47 -8.18 -3.93 -14.43
N PRO A 48 -9.32 -4.63 -14.39
CA PRO A 48 -9.35 -6.08 -14.37
C PRO A 48 -8.51 -6.69 -15.49
N GLN A 49 -7.75 -7.74 -15.18
CA GLN A 49 -6.75 -8.36 -16.08
C GLN A 49 -7.33 -9.00 -17.36
N HIS A 50 -8.65 -9.12 -17.46
CA HIS A 50 -9.33 -9.76 -18.59
C HIS A 50 -9.68 -8.78 -19.73
N GLN A 51 -9.29 -7.50 -19.61
CA GLN A 51 -9.54 -6.51 -20.66
C GLN A 51 -8.43 -6.53 -21.72
N VAL A 52 -8.82 -6.41 -22.99
CA VAL A 52 -7.88 -6.36 -24.11
C VAL A 52 -6.97 -5.14 -23.98
N GLY A 53 -5.65 -5.34 -24.16
CA GLY A 53 -4.66 -4.26 -24.11
C GLY A 53 -4.13 -3.92 -22.72
N THR A 54 -4.29 -4.82 -21.74
CA THR A 54 -3.65 -4.68 -20.42
C THR A 54 -2.39 -5.54 -20.29
N PHE A 55 -1.34 -4.94 -19.76
CA PHE A 55 -0.08 -5.56 -19.35
C PHE A 55 -0.05 -5.63 -17.81
N PRO A 56 -0.17 -6.83 -17.21
CA PRO A 56 -0.13 -6.96 -15.76
C PRO A 56 1.23 -6.52 -15.22
N LEU A 57 1.21 -5.84 -14.07
CA LEU A 57 2.42 -5.50 -13.34
C LEU A 57 3.06 -6.81 -12.80
N PRO A 58 4.35 -7.08 -13.08
CA PRO A 58 5.06 -8.19 -12.45
C PRO A 58 5.03 -8.10 -10.93
N GLU A 59 5.12 -9.24 -10.22
CA GLU A 59 5.10 -9.25 -8.74
C GLU A 59 6.23 -8.41 -8.13
N SER A 60 7.42 -8.44 -8.72
CA SER A 60 8.56 -7.61 -8.31
C SER A 60 8.29 -6.11 -8.40
N GLN A 61 7.40 -5.71 -9.32
CA GLN A 61 6.95 -4.33 -9.52
C GLN A 61 5.81 -3.97 -8.55
N LEU A 62 4.88 -4.89 -8.30
CA LEU A 62 3.82 -4.69 -7.30
C LEU A 62 4.38 -4.55 -5.88
N ASP A 63 5.45 -5.26 -5.54
CA ASP A 63 6.06 -5.21 -4.21
C ASP A 63 6.65 -3.83 -3.84
N ARG A 64 6.79 -2.90 -4.82
CA ARG A 64 7.17 -1.49 -4.61
C ARG A 64 6.03 -0.64 -4.04
N PHE A 65 4.77 -1.08 -4.17
CA PHE A 65 3.65 -0.38 -3.58
C PHE A 65 3.52 -0.72 -2.10
N LEU A 66 3.32 0.29 -1.24
CA LEU A 66 3.11 0.05 0.19
C LEU A 66 1.86 -0.81 0.43
N MET A 67 0.75 -0.44 -0.21
CA MET A 67 -0.55 -1.09 -0.08
C MET A 67 -1.22 -1.29 -1.43
N ARG A 68 -2.06 -2.33 -1.52
CA ARG A 68 -3.06 -2.49 -2.56
C ARG A 68 -4.44 -2.53 -1.91
N ILE A 69 -5.34 -1.67 -2.38
CA ILE A 69 -6.69 -1.52 -1.84
C ILE A 69 -7.68 -1.82 -2.95
N GLU A 70 -8.77 -2.48 -2.60
CA GLU A 70 -9.90 -2.71 -3.49
C GLU A 70 -11.00 -1.70 -3.20
N LEU A 71 -11.43 -0.99 -4.23
CA LEU A 71 -12.57 -0.09 -4.14
C LEU A 71 -13.82 -0.89 -4.45
N GLY A 72 -14.64 -1.10 -3.41
CA GLY A 72 -15.99 -1.65 -3.58
C GLY A 72 -16.96 -0.62 -4.16
N VAL A 73 -18.19 -1.07 -4.40
CA VAL A 73 -19.29 -0.14 -4.68
C VAL A 73 -19.60 0.70 -3.44
N PRO A 74 -19.97 1.99 -3.59
CA PRO A 74 -20.36 2.81 -2.46
C PRO A 74 -21.55 2.20 -1.73
N ASP A 75 -21.65 2.44 -0.42
CA ASP A 75 -22.87 2.11 0.31
C ASP A 75 -24.07 2.93 -0.21
N ARG A 76 -25.27 2.46 0.11
CA ARG A 76 -26.53 3.05 -0.39
C ARG A 76 -26.69 4.54 -0.07
N ALA A 77 -26.19 5.00 1.08
CA ALA A 77 -26.30 6.41 1.46
C ALA A 77 -25.30 7.26 0.64
N SER A 78 -24.07 6.78 0.51
CA SER A 78 -23.04 7.39 -0.33
C SER A 78 -23.46 7.45 -1.81
N GLU A 79 -24.03 6.37 -2.34
CA GLU A 79 -24.55 6.31 -3.72
C GLU A 79 -25.72 7.28 -3.91
N ARG A 80 -26.68 7.32 -2.97
CA ARG A 80 -27.78 8.29 -3.00
C ARG A 80 -27.28 9.73 -3.00
N ALA A 81 -26.27 10.06 -2.21
CA ALA A 81 -25.69 11.41 -2.19
C ALA A 81 -25.04 11.78 -3.53
N MET A 82 -24.37 10.82 -4.19
CA MET A 82 -23.85 11.03 -5.54
C MET A 82 -24.98 11.27 -6.56
N LEU A 83 -26.06 10.47 -6.51
CA LEU A 83 -27.21 10.60 -7.42
C LEU A 83 -28.00 11.88 -7.22
N LEU A 84 -28.04 12.42 -5.99
CA LEU A 84 -28.62 13.72 -5.69
C LEU A 84 -27.79 14.89 -6.25
N GLY A 85 -26.63 14.61 -6.86
CA GLY A 85 -25.81 15.62 -7.50
C GLY A 85 -25.15 16.57 -6.51
N VAL A 86 -24.88 16.13 -5.27
CA VAL A 86 -24.03 16.90 -4.36
C VAL A 86 -22.71 17.11 -5.07
N ASP A 87 -22.48 18.35 -5.55
CA ASP A 87 -21.35 18.63 -6.43
C ASP A 87 -20.05 18.54 -5.62
N ARG A 88 -19.42 17.37 -5.71
CA ARG A 88 -18.12 17.13 -5.08
C ARG A 88 -17.09 18.17 -5.52
N ARG A 89 -17.20 18.76 -6.72
CA ARG A 89 -16.29 19.83 -7.14
C ARG A 89 -16.50 21.10 -6.35
N GLU A 90 -17.73 21.44 -5.96
CA GLU A 90 -17.98 22.58 -5.08
C GLU A 90 -17.46 22.30 -3.67
N MET A 91 -17.69 21.10 -3.13
CA MET A 91 -17.11 20.69 -1.84
C MET A 91 -15.58 20.77 -1.84
N LEU A 92 -14.92 20.39 -2.95
CA LEU A 92 -13.48 20.48 -3.10
C LEU A 92 -12.97 21.93 -3.13
N LYS A 93 -13.75 22.88 -3.65
CA LYS A 93 -13.38 24.31 -3.64
C LYS A 93 -13.41 24.90 -2.23
N GLU A 94 -14.21 24.35 -1.34
CA GLU A 94 -14.35 24.82 0.04
C GLU A 94 -13.40 24.13 1.02
N LEU A 95 -12.67 23.09 0.59
CA LEU A 95 -11.68 22.41 1.41
C LEU A 95 -10.56 23.36 1.83
N LYS A 96 -10.44 23.57 3.14
CA LYS A 96 -9.34 24.35 3.72
C LYS A 96 -8.16 23.42 4.02
N PRO A 97 -6.93 23.79 3.62
CA PRO A 97 -5.75 23.04 3.99
C PRO A 97 -5.63 22.92 5.52
N VAL A 98 -5.50 21.70 6.02
CA VAL A 98 -5.33 21.42 7.46
C VAL A 98 -3.86 21.47 7.86
N PHE A 99 -2.97 21.03 6.96
CA PHE A 99 -1.53 21.00 7.18
C PHE A 99 -0.78 21.66 6.03
N LYS A 100 0.40 22.19 6.35
CA LYS A 100 1.40 22.57 5.35
C LYS A 100 2.24 21.36 4.98
N ARG A 101 2.99 21.49 3.88
CA ARG A 101 3.92 20.46 3.39
C ARG A 101 4.96 20.09 4.45
N GLU A 102 5.52 21.08 5.14
CA GLU A 102 6.56 20.90 6.15
C GLU A 102 6.05 20.08 7.33
N THR A 103 4.82 20.37 7.78
CA THR A 103 4.16 19.61 8.85
C THR A 103 3.95 18.15 8.46
N LEU A 104 3.65 17.85 7.19
CA LEU A 104 3.53 16.47 6.72
C LEU A 104 4.88 15.72 6.80
N LEU A 105 5.99 16.38 6.48
CA LEU A 105 7.34 15.80 6.60
C LEU A 105 7.72 15.56 8.07
N GLU A 106 7.34 16.46 8.97
CA GLU A 106 7.51 16.29 10.42
C GLU A 106 6.73 15.07 10.92
N ILE A 107 5.47 14.90 10.49
CA ILE A 107 4.64 13.73 10.82
C ILE A 107 5.29 12.45 10.30
N GLN A 108 5.76 12.41 9.04
CA GLN A 108 6.46 11.25 8.48
C GLN A 108 7.71 10.88 9.30
N THR A 109 8.42 11.88 9.82
CA THR A 109 9.57 11.67 10.71
C THR A 109 9.13 11.13 12.07
N ALA A 110 8.02 11.63 12.62
CA ALA A 110 7.45 11.16 13.89
C ALA A 110 6.98 9.70 13.81
N VAL A 111 6.35 9.28 12.71
CA VAL A 111 5.96 7.89 12.47
C VAL A 111 7.14 6.93 12.65
N ARG A 112 8.32 7.27 12.14
CA ARG A 112 9.52 6.41 12.25
C ARG A 112 10.00 6.23 13.70
N LYS A 113 9.62 7.13 14.61
CA LYS A 113 10.00 7.08 16.04
C LYS A 113 9.01 6.28 16.89
N VAL A 114 7.84 5.92 16.37
CA VAL A 114 6.86 5.09 17.08
C VAL A 114 7.50 3.74 17.44
N TYR A 115 7.47 3.39 18.71
CA TYR A 115 8.18 2.22 19.23
C TYR A 115 7.55 0.91 18.75
N THR A 116 8.38 -0.05 18.36
CA THR A 116 7.98 -1.44 18.10
C THR A 116 8.79 -2.34 19.02
N SER A 117 8.13 -3.09 19.90
CA SER A 117 8.78 -3.94 20.88
C SER A 117 9.44 -5.16 20.23
N ALA A 118 10.40 -5.78 20.93
CA ALA A 118 11.04 -7.02 20.46
C ALA A 118 10.00 -8.12 20.18
N ALA A 119 9.03 -8.31 21.08
CA ALA A 119 7.96 -9.29 20.90
C ALA A 119 7.11 -9.03 19.64
N LEU A 120 6.90 -7.77 19.25
CA LEU A 120 6.21 -7.45 17.99
C LEU A 120 7.09 -7.66 16.76
N LEU A 121 8.41 -7.51 16.90
CA LEU A 121 9.35 -7.89 15.83
C LEU A 121 9.34 -9.41 15.64
N ASP A 122 9.32 -10.19 16.73
CA ASP A 122 9.18 -11.65 16.68
C ASP A 122 7.86 -12.03 15.99
N TYR A 123 6.73 -11.40 16.37
CA TYR A 123 5.45 -11.61 15.70
C TYR A 123 5.48 -11.29 14.19
N LEU A 124 6.14 -10.20 13.79
CA LEU A 124 6.35 -9.90 12.38
C LEU A 124 7.17 -11.01 11.71
N GLN A 125 8.26 -11.48 12.32
CA GLN A 125 9.05 -12.57 11.77
C GLN A 125 8.23 -13.85 11.61
N ASP A 126 7.40 -14.19 12.59
CA ASP A 126 6.48 -15.34 12.52
C ASP A 126 5.49 -15.21 11.36
N LEU A 127 4.94 -14.01 11.11
CA LEU A 127 4.09 -13.74 9.94
C LEU A 127 4.86 -13.96 8.62
N LEU A 128 6.09 -13.45 8.54
CA LEU A 128 6.92 -13.63 7.35
C LEU A 128 7.26 -15.11 7.13
N ASP A 129 7.63 -15.86 8.16
CA ASP A 129 7.99 -17.27 8.04
C ASP A 129 6.78 -18.14 7.72
N ALA A 130 5.64 -17.90 8.37
CA ALA A 130 4.39 -18.57 8.04
C ALA A 130 3.96 -18.29 6.59
N SER A 131 4.22 -17.08 6.07
CA SER A 131 3.92 -16.76 4.68
C SER A 131 4.79 -17.53 3.67
N ARG A 132 6.08 -17.73 3.98
CA ARG A 132 7.04 -18.45 3.13
C ARG A 132 6.80 -19.96 3.10
N GLN A 133 6.25 -20.49 4.19
CA GLN A 133 5.85 -21.91 4.24
C GLN A 133 4.61 -22.20 3.38
N ARG A 134 3.72 -21.22 3.21
CA ARG A 134 2.45 -21.36 2.49
C ARG A 134 2.52 -20.91 1.03
N HIS A 135 3.54 -20.16 0.64
CA HIS A 135 3.67 -19.62 -0.72
C HIS A 135 5.13 -19.51 -1.15
N SER A 136 5.44 -19.86 -2.40
CA SER A 136 6.82 -19.94 -2.92
C SER A 136 7.56 -18.60 -2.91
N THR A 137 6.84 -17.49 -3.05
CA THR A 137 7.45 -16.15 -2.95
C THR A 137 7.47 -15.62 -1.51
N GLY A 138 6.48 -15.97 -0.70
CA GLY A 138 6.30 -15.44 0.66
C GLY A 138 6.35 -13.90 0.75
N ILE A 139 6.34 -13.37 1.96
CA ILE A 139 6.58 -11.94 2.18
C ILE A 139 8.09 -11.68 2.22
N SER A 140 8.53 -10.73 1.39
CA SER A 140 9.91 -10.26 1.35
C SER A 140 10.29 -9.49 2.62
N PRO A 141 11.60 -9.34 2.94
CA PRO A 141 12.03 -8.43 4.01
C PRO A 141 11.52 -7.00 3.83
N ARG A 142 11.41 -6.53 2.58
CA ARG A 142 10.78 -5.24 2.23
C ARG A 142 9.32 -5.19 2.66
N GLY A 143 8.55 -6.26 2.43
CA GLY A 143 7.18 -6.39 2.90
C GLY A 143 7.07 -6.34 4.44
N GLY A 144 8.02 -6.93 5.15
CA GLY A 144 8.10 -6.84 6.62
C GLY A 144 8.36 -5.41 7.13
N LEU A 145 9.28 -4.69 6.48
CA LEU A 145 9.53 -3.27 6.78
C LEU A 145 8.30 -2.40 6.47
N ALA A 146 7.62 -2.68 5.35
CA ALA A 146 6.39 -2.02 4.95
C ALA A 146 5.27 -2.21 5.98
N LEU A 147 5.08 -3.44 6.48
CA LEU A 147 4.13 -3.74 7.56
C LEU A 147 4.44 -2.94 8.81
N ARG A 148 5.70 -2.95 9.26
CA ARG A 148 6.12 -2.20 10.45
C ARG A 148 5.85 -0.71 10.30
N HIS A 149 6.25 -0.11 9.18
CA HIS A 149 6.03 1.33 8.93
C HIS A 149 4.54 1.69 8.85
N ALA A 150 3.72 0.83 8.22
CA ALA A 150 2.28 1.02 8.17
C ALA A 150 1.64 0.94 9.57
N ALA A 151 2.06 -0.03 10.39
CA ALA A 151 1.57 -0.19 11.76
C ALA A 151 2.00 0.97 12.66
N GLN A 152 3.22 1.48 12.51
CA GLN A 152 3.69 2.70 13.19
C GLN A 152 2.81 3.91 12.84
N ALA A 153 2.49 4.09 11.55
CA ALA A 153 1.60 5.16 11.11
C ALA A 153 0.19 5.00 11.69
N TRP A 154 -0.32 3.77 11.73
CA TRP A 154 -1.62 3.44 12.31
C TRP A 154 -1.68 3.75 13.81
N ALA A 155 -0.66 3.36 14.57
CA ALA A 155 -0.55 3.69 15.99
C ALA A 155 -0.53 5.21 16.22
N LEU A 156 0.28 5.95 15.45
CA LEU A 156 0.37 7.41 15.58
C LEU A 156 -0.97 8.11 15.26
N MET A 157 -1.68 7.66 14.23
CA MET A 157 -3.02 8.19 13.90
C MET A 157 -4.04 7.94 15.02
N ASN A 158 -3.83 6.91 15.84
CA ASN A 158 -4.62 6.63 17.04
C ASN A 158 -4.05 7.30 18.31
N GLY A 159 -3.10 8.22 18.19
CA GLY A 159 -2.52 8.96 19.30
C GLY A 159 -1.56 8.16 20.18
N ARG A 160 -1.03 7.03 19.68
CA ARG A 160 -0.11 6.15 20.40
C ARG A 160 1.32 6.27 19.89
N GLU A 161 2.28 6.24 20.81
CA GLU A 161 3.72 6.25 20.52
C GLU A 161 4.33 4.84 20.47
N MET A 162 3.50 3.79 20.58
CA MET A 162 3.90 2.40 20.46
C MET A 162 2.91 1.61 19.61
N VAL A 163 3.44 0.70 18.82
CA VAL A 163 2.68 -0.28 18.05
C VAL A 163 2.09 -1.33 18.98
N LEU A 164 0.86 -1.76 18.69
CA LEU A 164 0.19 -2.91 19.29
C LEU A 164 -0.06 -3.98 18.22
N PRO A 165 -0.27 -5.26 18.60
CA PRO A 165 -0.53 -6.32 17.62
C PRO A 165 -1.67 -5.98 16.66
N GLU A 166 -2.76 -5.38 17.15
CA GLU A 166 -3.92 -4.98 16.36
C GLU A 166 -3.59 -3.97 15.25
N ASP A 167 -2.52 -3.18 15.39
CA ASP A 167 -2.10 -2.22 14.35
C ASP A 167 -1.53 -2.95 13.14
N ILE A 168 -0.72 -4.00 13.40
CA ILE A 168 -0.19 -4.88 12.36
C ILE A 168 -1.34 -5.63 11.70
N GLN A 169 -2.33 -6.09 12.47
CA GLN A 169 -3.49 -6.79 11.93
C GLN A 169 -4.36 -5.85 11.07
N ALA A 170 -4.56 -4.61 11.49
CA ALA A 170 -5.38 -3.61 10.78
C ALA A 170 -4.81 -3.26 9.39
N VAL A 171 -3.49 -3.15 9.27
CA VAL A 171 -2.81 -2.85 8.01
C VAL A 171 -2.33 -4.11 7.27
N GLY A 172 -2.42 -5.27 7.89
CA GLY A 172 -1.82 -6.52 7.42
C GLY A 172 -2.30 -6.93 6.04
N VAL A 173 -3.62 -6.99 5.86
CA VAL A 173 -4.23 -7.41 4.58
C VAL A 173 -3.87 -6.48 3.41
N PRO A 174 -4.06 -5.15 3.46
CA PRO A 174 -3.72 -4.27 2.34
C PRO A 174 -2.23 -4.23 2.02
N VAL A 175 -1.36 -4.46 3.01
CA VAL A 175 0.10 -4.52 2.80
C VAL A 175 0.53 -5.89 2.25
N MET A 176 0.08 -7.01 2.82
CA MET A 176 0.54 -8.34 2.42
C MET A 176 -0.16 -8.88 1.17
N GLY A 177 -1.42 -8.50 0.92
CA GLY A 177 -2.28 -9.19 -0.03
C GLY A 177 -1.74 -9.26 -1.46
N HIS A 178 -1.09 -8.19 -1.94
CA HIS A 178 -0.49 -8.17 -3.28
C HIS A 178 0.89 -8.84 -3.37
N ARG A 179 1.52 -9.14 -2.23
CA ARG A 179 2.83 -9.78 -2.12
C ARG A 179 2.72 -11.31 -2.07
N LEU A 180 1.57 -11.81 -1.62
CA LEU A 180 1.28 -13.23 -1.46
C LEU A 180 0.74 -13.92 -2.72
N GLY A 181 0.70 -13.23 -3.86
CA GLY A 181 0.38 -13.84 -5.15
C GLY A 181 -0.95 -14.59 -5.17
N HIS A 182 -0.95 -15.77 -5.80
CA HIS A 182 -2.04 -16.75 -5.78
C HIS A 182 -1.53 -18.03 -5.14
N ASP A 183 -2.29 -18.63 -4.23
CA ASP A 183 -1.89 -19.85 -3.53
C ASP A 183 -1.53 -20.99 -4.52
N ILE A 184 -0.37 -21.64 -4.30
CA ILE A 184 0.17 -22.71 -5.12
C ILE A 184 -0.60 -24.02 -4.90
N GLU A 185 -1.06 -24.25 -3.67
CA GLU A 185 -1.84 -25.42 -3.29
C GLU A 185 -3.33 -25.22 -3.61
N ASN A 186 -3.80 -23.96 -3.59
CA ASN A 186 -5.19 -23.61 -3.88
C ASN A 186 -5.29 -22.51 -4.95
N PRO A 187 -5.26 -22.86 -6.25
CA PRO A 187 -5.28 -21.89 -7.37
C PRO A 187 -6.48 -20.92 -7.42
N GLY A 188 -7.46 -21.06 -6.52
CA GLY A 188 -8.60 -20.17 -6.35
C GLY A 188 -8.52 -19.19 -5.17
N GLN A 189 -7.49 -19.25 -4.32
CA GLN A 189 -7.31 -18.29 -3.22
C GLN A 189 -6.43 -17.12 -3.65
N SER A 190 -6.95 -15.91 -3.48
CA SER A 190 -6.18 -14.69 -3.70
C SER A 190 -5.19 -14.46 -2.55
N GLY A 191 -4.08 -13.77 -2.81
CA GLY A 191 -3.12 -13.37 -1.79
C GLY A 191 -3.75 -12.57 -0.64
N ARG A 192 -4.90 -11.94 -0.88
CA ARG A 192 -5.74 -11.34 0.17
C ARG A 192 -6.25 -12.38 1.17
N THR A 193 -6.84 -13.48 0.70
CA THR A 193 -7.32 -14.58 1.55
C THR A 193 -6.17 -15.19 2.36
N LEU A 194 -5.00 -15.36 1.74
CA LEU A 194 -3.80 -15.80 2.44
C LEU A 194 -3.38 -14.81 3.53
N ALA A 195 -3.38 -13.50 3.25
CA ALA A 195 -3.08 -12.47 4.23
C ALA A 195 -4.05 -12.49 5.42
N GLU A 196 -5.36 -12.62 5.14
CA GLU A 196 -6.40 -12.75 6.17
C GLU A 196 -6.19 -14.01 7.03
N ALA A 197 -5.83 -15.13 6.41
CA ALA A 197 -5.50 -16.36 7.12
C ALA A 197 -4.27 -16.18 8.02
N LEU A 198 -3.19 -15.60 7.52
CA LEU A 198 -1.97 -15.33 8.29
C LEU A 198 -2.26 -14.48 9.54
N VAL A 199 -2.95 -13.35 9.37
CA VAL A 199 -3.34 -12.45 10.47
C VAL A 199 -4.17 -13.18 11.53
N ARG A 200 -5.02 -14.12 11.12
CA ARG A 200 -5.89 -14.88 12.03
C ARG A 200 -5.19 -16.04 12.71
N THR A 201 -4.26 -16.72 12.04
CA THR A 201 -3.68 -17.97 12.52
C THR A 201 -2.34 -17.83 13.23
N VAL A 202 -1.57 -16.78 12.94
CA VAL A 202 -0.30 -16.54 13.63
C VAL A 202 -0.61 -15.93 15.00
N PRO A 203 -0.19 -16.58 16.11
CA PRO A 203 -0.45 -16.09 17.45
C PRO A 203 0.16 -14.71 17.69
N VAL A 204 -0.57 -13.85 18.39
CA VAL A 204 -0.03 -12.57 18.88
C VAL A 204 0.71 -12.77 20.21
N PRO A 205 1.71 -11.94 20.53
CA PRO A 205 2.45 -12.00 21.80
C PRO A 205 1.60 -11.72 23.05
#